data_AF-A0A379U1M3-F1
#
_entry.id   AF-A0A379U1M3-F1
#
_cell.length_a   1.000
_cell.length_b   1.000
_cell.length_c   1.000
_cell.angle_alpha   90.00
_cell.angle_beta   90.00
_cell.angle_gamma   90.00
#
_symmetry.space_group_name_H-M   'P 1'
#
loop_
_entity.id
_entity.type
_entity.pdbx_description
1 polymer ?
#
loop_
_entity_poly.entity_id
_entity_poly.type
_entity_poly.pdbx_seq_one_letter_code
_entity_poly.pdbx_strand_id
1 'polypeptide(L)' 'MGLTAAVKDRKLSDEESKAVWNALSEMKDRQQLIMRFLILTGCRSTEIRTAKWEWFDFQDKTWTHSGQ' A
#
# COMPACT_ATOMS: atom_id res chain seq x y z
N MET A 1 -14.09 11.63 25.96
CA MET A 1 -14.15 10.16 25.86
C MET A 1 -13.98 9.82 24.38
N GLY A 2 -12.82 9.44 23.86
CA GLY A 2 -12.07 8.22 24.18
C GLY A 2 -12.28 7.12 23.13
N LEU A 3 -12.39 7.45 21.83
CA LEU A 3 -12.59 6.49 20.73
C LEU A 3 -11.31 6.13 19.94
N THR A 4 -10.14 6.58 20.39
CA THR A 4 -8.94 6.68 19.52
C THR A 4 -7.88 5.60 19.71
N ALA A 5 -7.98 4.75 20.73
CA ALA A 5 -6.97 3.72 21.01
C ALA A 5 -7.24 2.40 20.28
N ALA A 6 -8.48 1.89 20.29
CA ALA A 6 -8.81 0.57 19.75
C ALA A 6 -8.74 0.48 18.20
N VAL A 7 -8.84 1.61 17.50
CA VAL A 7 -8.70 1.66 16.03
C VAL A 7 -7.25 1.43 15.59
N LYS A 8 -6.26 1.77 16.44
CA LYS A 8 -4.85 1.78 16.05
C LYS A 8 -4.22 0.39 15.87
N ASP A 9 -4.74 -0.63 16.55
CA ASP A 9 -4.20 -2.00 16.47
C ASP A 9 -5.00 -2.92 15.55
N ARG A 10 -6.09 -2.45 14.94
CA ARG A 10 -6.85 -3.27 14.00
C ARG A 10 -6.02 -3.52 12.75
N LYS A 11 -5.61 -4.77 12.55
CA LYS A 11 -5.04 -5.29 11.31
C LYS A 11 -6.13 -6.04 10.54
N LEU A 12 -6.06 -5.99 9.23
CA LEU A 12 -6.90 -6.83 8.39
C LEU A 12 -6.46 -8.29 8.58
N SER A 13 -7.43 -9.18 8.73
CA SER A 13 -7.19 -10.62 8.57
C SER A 13 -6.84 -10.95 7.11
N ASP A 14 -6.36 -12.16 6.86
CA ASP A 14 -6.08 -12.64 5.51
C ASP A 14 -7.32 -12.60 4.62
N GLU A 15 -8.49 -12.85 5.21
CA GLU A 15 -9.77 -12.92 4.50
C GLU A 15 -10.25 -11.53 4.11
N GLU A 16 -10.12 -10.57 5.03
CA GLU A 16 -10.37 -9.16 4.72
C GLU A 16 -9.36 -8.62 3.69
N SER A 17 -8.09 -9.05 3.77
CA SER A 17 -7.05 -8.64 2.81
C SER A 17 -7.35 -9.15 1.40
N LYS A 18 -7.82 -10.40 1.27
CA LYS A 18 -8.30 -10.97 -0.01
C LYS A 18 -9.52 -10.21 -0.53
N ALA A 19 -10.47 -9.87 0.35
CA ALA A 19 -11.64 -9.09 -0.04
C ALA A 19 -11.26 -7.71 -0.57
N VAL A 20 -10.35 -7.01 0.12
CA VAL A 20 -9.81 -5.72 -0.33
C VAL A 20 -9.09 -5.87 -1.67
N TRP A 21 -8.25 -6.91 -1.84
CA TRP A 21 -7.54 -7.16 -3.08
C TRP A 21 -8.48 -7.37 -4.28
N ASN A 22 -9.55 -8.13 -4.09
CA ASN A 22 -10.53 -8.40 -5.14
C ASN A 22 -11.33 -7.14 -5.53
N ALA A 23 -11.68 -6.32 -4.53
CA ALA A 23 -12.39 -5.05 -4.74
C ALA A 23 -11.54 -4.00 -5.49
N LEU A 24 -10.22 -4.18 -5.60
CA LEU A 24 -9.39 -3.26 -6.36
C LEU A 24 -9.79 -3.20 -7.83
N SER A 25 -10.30 -4.29 -8.41
CA SER A 25 -10.70 -4.33 -9.83
C SER A 25 -11.79 -3.30 -10.18
N GLU A 26 -12.57 -2.85 -9.20
CA GLU A 26 -13.64 -1.85 -9.36
C GLU A 26 -13.12 -0.40 -9.26
N MET A 27 -11.86 -0.18 -8.90
CA MET A 27 -11.27 1.15 -8.72
C MET A 27 -10.60 1.64 -10.01
N LYS A 28 -10.25 2.93 -10.09
CA LYS A 28 -9.44 3.46 -11.20
C LYS A 28 -8.01 2.92 -11.16
N ASP A 29 -7.39 2.68 -12.31
CA ASP A 29 -6.05 2.09 -12.46
C ASP A 29 -4.99 2.66 -11.50
N ARG A 30 -4.94 4.00 -11.37
CA ARG A 30 -4.00 4.67 -10.46
C ARG A 30 -4.21 4.27 -8.99
N GLN A 31 -5.47 4.17 -8.56
CA GLN A 31 -5.82 3.77 -7.20
C GLN A 31 -5.52 2.29 -6.98
N GLN A 32 -5.80 1.45 -7.98
CA GLN A 32 -5.43 0.03 -7.94
C GLN A 32 -3.93 -0.15 -7.70
N LEU A 33 -3.09 0.53 -8.47
CA LEU A 33 -1.64 0.45 -8.34
C LEU A 33 -1.17 0.87 -6.96
N ILE A 34 -1.65 2.02 -6.45
CA ILE A 34 -1.27 2.50 -5.11
C ILE A 34 -1.70 1.50 -4.03
N MET A 35 -2.91 0.95 -4.11
CA MET A 35 -3.40 -0.03 -3.14
C MET A 35 -2.63 -1.35 -3.21
N ARG A 36 -2.27 -1.83 -4.41
CA ARG A 36 -1.43 -3.02 -4.57
C ARG A 36 -0.05 -2.82 -3.94
N PHE A 37 0.57 -1.67 -4.18
CA PHE A 37 1.84 -1.32 -3.55
C PHE A 37 1.72 -1.26 -2.02
N LEU A 38 0.67 -0.61 -1.49
CA LEU A 38 0.41 -0.55 -0.05
C LEU A 38 0.32 -1.94 0.59
N ILE A 39 -0.45 -2.83 -0.03
CA ILE A 39 -0.67 -4.19 0.49
C ILE A 39 0.61 -5.03 0.42
N LEU A 40 1.37 -4.94 -0.68
CA LEU A 40 2.54 -5.79 -0.91
C LEU A 40 3.81 -5.32 -0.20
N THR A 41 4.00 -4.01 -0.04
CA THR A 41 5.24 -3.45 0.53
C THR A 41 5.07 -2.90 1.94
N GLY A 42 3.84 -2.61 2.38
CA GLY A 42 3.57 -1.98 3.67
C GLY A 42 4.10 -0.54 3.80
N CYS A 43 4.57 0.07 2.70
CA CYS A 43 5.09 1.44 2.68
C CYS A 43 3.96 2.47 2.86
N ARG A 44 4.31 3.73 3.14
CA ARG A 44 3.31 4.80 3.25
C ARG A 44 2.79 5.18 1.86
N SER A 45 1.51 5.53 1.80
CA SER A 45 0.89 5.97 0.55
C SER A 45 1.57 7.21 -0.05
N THR A 46 2.16 8.08 0.77
CA THR A 46 2.95 9.23 0.33
C THR A 46 4.22 8.79 -0.39
N GLU A 47 4.97 7.83 0.16
CA GLU A 47 6.21 7.29 -0.42
C GLU A 47 5.94 6.70 -1.82
N ILE A 48 4.84 5.96 -1.99
CA ILE A 48 4.42 5.40 -3.28
C ILE A 48 4.04 6.50 -4.27
N ARG A 49 3.27 7.52 -3.83
CA ARG A 49 2.79 8.59 -4.71
C ARG A 49 3.90 9.55 -5.17
N THR A 50 4.97 9.68 -4.39
CA THR A 50 6.12 10.55 -4.71
C THR A 50 7.31 9.76 -5.26
N ALA A 51 7.14 8.46 -5.52
CA ALA A 51 8.19 7.63 -6.09
C ALA A 51 8.61 8.15 -7.46
N LYS A 52 9.93 8.17 -7.70
CA LYS A 52 10.53 8.55 -8.98
C LYS A 52 10.85 7.32 -9.80
N TRP A 53 10.85 7.45 -11.13
CA TRP A 53 11.22 6.35 -12.01
C TRP A 53 12.64 5.81 -11.75
N GLU A 54 13.58 6.69 -11.42
CA GLU A 54 14.98 6.35 -11.09
C GLU A 54 15.13 5.48 -9.83
N TRP A 55 14.05 5.31 -9.04
CA TRP A 55 14.05 4.52 -7.82
C TRP A 55 13.67 3.06 -8.03
N PHE A 56 13.19 2.70 -9.23
CA PHE A 56 12.77 1.35 -9.55
C PHE A 56 13.88 0.64 -10.34
N ASP A 57 14.42 -0.42 -9.75
CA ASP A 57 15.26 -1.37 -10.46
C ASP A 57 14.39 -2.56 -10.91
N PHE A 58 14.10 -2.61 -12.20
CA PHE A 58 13.29 -3.69 -12.77
C PHE A 58 14.07 -4.98 -13.02
N GLN A 59 15.41 -4.94 -13.04
CA GLN A 59 16.23 -6.15 -13.16
C GLN A 59 16.23 -6.90 -11.84
N ASP A 60 16.54 -6.19 -10.76
CA ASP A 60 16.57 -6.75 -9.40
C ASP A 60 15.18 -6.79 -8.75
N LYS A 61 14.16 -6.23 -9.41
CA LYS A 61 12.78 -6.10 -8.93
C LYS A 61 12.72 -5.40 -7.57
N THR A 62 13.60 -4.43 -7.36
CA THR A 62 13.66 -3.65 -6.14
C THR A 62 13.14 -2.25 -6.37
N TRP A 63 12.60 -1.66 -5.31
CA TRP A 63 12.18 -0.27 -5.29
C TRP A 63 12.80 0.40 -4.08
N THR A 64 13.58 1.45 -4.32
CA THR A 64 14.20 2.24 -3.26
C THR A 64 13.31 3.44 -2.95
N HIS A 65 12.68 3.49 -1.80
CA HIS A 65 12.01 4.71 -1.35
C HIS A 65 12.98 5.54 -0.50
N SER A 66 12.85 6.87 -0.53
CA SER A 66 13.63 7.74 0.36
C SER A 66 13.25 7.43 1.81
N GLY A 67 14.08 6.66 2.51
CA GLY A 67 13.99 6.49 3.95
C GLY A 67 14.34 7.81 4.64
N GLN A 68 13.48 8.27 5.55
CA GLN A 68 13.98 8.91 6.76
C GLN A 68 14.59 7.84 7.66
#